data_AF-A0A849GIL3-F1
#
_entry.id   AF-A0A849GIL3-F1
#
_cell.length_a   1.000
_cell.length_b   1.000
_cell.length_c   1.000
_cell.angle_alpha   90.00
_cell.angle_beta   90.00
_cell.angle_gamma   90.00
#
_symmetry.space_group_name_H-M   'P 1'
#
loop_
_entity.id
_entity.type
_entity.pdbx_description
1 polymer ?
#
loop_
_entity_poly.entity_id
_entity_poly.type
_entity_poly.pdbx_seq_one_letter_code
_entity_poly.pdbx_strand_id
1 'polypeptide(L)'
;MITEVLPGSRWMRKSSFTMALIIVLMSACASNSELVLSKLDPKTSVTINYDKSPFIFFRSLSPTQADAKEYVYVGPLEVNRSGDYRYYLWVATWSTMDNAQAVRRRDRFESIEVVADGAPLALKTSGASLETIGASEPVYPKPVGWATENYYDVTLAQLRVIAESTELQLQFTATGETYLPWDDQESSMDGLREFLFRSEF
;
A
#
# COMPACT_ATOMS: atom_id res chain seq x y z
N MET A 1 -59.66 -35.00 62.15
CA MET A 1 -58.72 -35.00 61.01
C MET A 1 -58.83 -33.64 60.34
N ILE A 2 -58.19 -32.63 60.92
CA ILE A 2 -58.16 -31.23 60.46
C ILE A 2 -56.78 -30.69 60.80
N THR A 3 -56.13 -30.02 59.83
CA THR A 3 -55.22 -28.83 59.90
C THR A 3 -54.24 -28.88 58.73
N GLU A 4 -53.72 -27.81 58.13
CA GLU A 4 -54.07 -26.41 57.91
C GLU A 4 -53.00 -25.89 56.93
N VAL A 5 -53.17 -24.68 56.41
CA VAL A 5 -52.57 -24.17 55.16
C VAL A 5 -51.26 -23.37 55.39
N LEU A 6 -50.41 -23.32 54.34
CA LEU A 6 -49.51 -22.21 53.85
C LEU A 6 -47.99 -22.34 54.10
N PRO A 7 -47.12 -21.63 53.33
CA PRO A 7 -47.34 -20.87 52.08
C PRO A 7 -46.32 -21.18 50.95
N GLY A 8 -46.64 -20.70 49.75
CA GLY A 8 -45.76 -20.72 48.60
C GLY A 8 -44.56 -19.75 48.70
N SER A 9 -43.48 -20.12 48.03
CA SER A 9 -42.34 -19.25 47.72
C SER A 9 -41.97 -19.36 46.23
N ARG A 10 -42.77 -18.71 45.39
CA ARG A 10 -42.33 -18.28 44.04
C ARG A 10 -41.42 -17.07 44.23
N TRP A 11 -40.11 -17.29 44.36
CA TRP A 11 -39.13 -16.24 44.11
C TRP A 11 -38.26 -16.61 42.91
N MET A 12 -38.55 -15.87 41.86
CA MET A 12 -38.05 -15.94 40.50
C MET A 12 -36.51 -16.00 40.44
N ARG A 13 -36.00 -17.08 39.85
CA ARG A 13 -34.74 -17.10 39.10
C ARG A 13 -34.82 -16.05 37.98
N LYS A 14 -34.45 -14.81 38.27
CA LYS A 14 -34.25 -13.75 37.25
C LYS A 14 -33.02 -12.93 37.59
N SER A 15 -31.86 -13.58 37.70
CA SER A 15 -30.61 -12.82 37.94
C SER A 15 -29.38 -13.36 37.22
N SER A 16 -29.56 -14.20 36.19
CA SER A 16 -28.42 -14.76 35.45
C SER A 16 -28.50 -14.59 33.93
N PHE A 17 -29.61 -14.11 33.38
CA PHE A 17 -29.76 -13.95 31.92
C PHE A 17 -29.41 -12.54 31.42
N THR A 18 -29.39 -11.53 32.29
CA THR A 18 -29.16 -10.13 31.88
C THR A 18 -27.68 -9.78 31.74
N MET A 19 -26.77 -10.55 32.36
CA MET A 19 -25.33 -10.25 32.35
C MET A 19 -24.60 -10.77 31.09
N ALA A 20 -25.14 -11.79 30.43
CA ALA A 20 -24.54 -12.36 29.22
C ALA A 20 -24.73 -11.48 27.97
N LEU A 21 -25.75 -10.60 27.95
CA LEU A 21 -26.06 -9.76 26.79
C LEU A 21 -25.11 -8.56 26.65
N ILE A 22 -24.51 -8.09 27.75
CA ILE A 22 -23.63 -6.90 27.74
C ILE A 22 -22.24 -7.21 27.17
N ILE A 23 -21.75 -8.45 27.31
CA ILE A 23 -20.42 -8.84 26.80
C ILE A 23 -20.41 -8.96 25.26
N VAL A 24 -21.54 -9.31 24.63
CA VAL A 24 -21.66 -9.42 23.16
C VAL A 24 -21.65 -8.05 22.47
N LEU A 25 -22.01 -6.98 23.18
CA LEU A 25 -22.08 -5.61 22.64
C LEU A 25 -20.72 -4.88 22.59
N MET A 26 -19.65 -5.45 23.16
CA MET A 26 -18.34 -4.78 23.23
C MET A 26 -17.31 -5.24 22.18
N SER A 27 -17.65 -6.14 21.26
CA SER A 27 -16.71 -6.67 20.26
C SER A 27 -16.74 -5.98 18.89
N ALA A 28 -17.50 -4.88 18.71
CA ALA A 28 -17.74 -4.31 17.37
C ALA A 28 -16.84 -3.12 16.97
N CYS A 29 -15.90 -2.69 17.81
CA CYS A 29 -14.90 -1.67 17.43
C CYS A 29 -13.55 -2.31 17.09
N ALA A 30 -13.55 -3.28 16.18
CA ALA A 30 -12.34 -3.54 15.41
C ALA A 30 -12.15 -2.32 14.51
N SER A 31 -11.22 -1.44 14.89
CA SER A 31 -10.74 -0.36 14.03
C SER A 31 -10.11 -1.00 12.80
N ASN A 32 -10.89 -1.23 11.74
CA ASN A 32 -10.35 -1.61 10.44
C ASN A 32 -9.38 -0.50 10.02
N SER A 33 -8.08 -0.78 10.03
CA SER A 33 -7.09 0.16 9.52
C SER A 33 -7.33 0.32 8.03
N GLU A 34 -7.62 1.53 7.57
CA GLU A 34 -7.83 1.79 6.15
C GLU A 34 -6.53 1.49 5.37
N LEU A 35 -6.59 0.54 4.44
CA LEU A 35 -5.46 0.14 3.60
C LEU A 35 -5.24 1.08 2.42
N VAL A 36 -6.29 1.82 2.02
CA VAL A 36 -6.26 2.79 0.93
C VAL A 36 -6.66 4.14 1.48
N LEU A 37 -5.83 5.14 1.26
CA LEU A 37 -6.09 6.51 1.68
C LEU A 37 -6.60 7.32 0.50
N SER A 38 -7.51 8.25 0.80
CA SER A 38 -8.00 9.24 -0.16
C SER A 38 -7.64 10.64 0.31
N LYS A 39 -7.07 11.45 -0.58
CA LYS A 39 -6.68 12.83 -0.31
C LYS A 39 -7.13 13.74 -1.44
N LEU A 40 -7.85 14.80 -1.09
CA LEU A 40 -8.12 15.92 -2.00
C LEU A 40 -6.94 16.90 -1.95
N ASP A 41 -6.37 17.22 -3.10
CA ASP A 41 -5.46 18.36 -3.26
C ASP A 41 -6.29 19.65 -3.47
N PRO A 42 -6.34 20.57 -2.50
CA PRO A 42 -7.17 21.77 -2.61
C PRO A 42 -6.64 22.77 -3.64
N LYS A 43 -5.35 22.70 -4.02
CA LYS A 43 -4.74 23.65 -4.96
C LYS A 43 -4.96 23.23 -6.40
N THR A 44 -4.97 21.92 -6.67
CA THR A 44 -5.12 21.40 -8.04
C THR A 44 -6.47 20.72 -8.28
N SER A 45 -7.30 20.58 -7.24
CA SER A 45 -8.63 19.96 -7.28
C SER A 45 -8.61 18.53 -7.81
N VAL A 46 -7.49 17.81 -7.61
CA VAL A 46 -7.42 16.37 -7.88
C VAL A 46 -7.66 15.60 -6.60
N THR A 47 -8.44 14.53 -6.69
CA THR A 47 -8.54 13.53 -5.62
C THR A 47 -7.55 12.43 -5.94
N ILE A 48 -6.73 12.06 -4.97
CA ILE A 48 -5.71 11.02 -5.10
C ILE A 48 -6.06 9.90 -4.14
N ASN A 49 -6.27 8.70 -4.69
CA ASN A 49 -6.36 7.47 -3.91
C ASN A 49 -5.03 6.72 -4.02
N TYR A 50 -4.58 6.11 -2.94
CA TYR A 50 -3.31 5.39 -2.91
C TYR A 50 -3.30 4.37 -1.78
N ASP A 51 -2.56 3.28 -1.94
CA ASP A 51 -2.41 2.33 -0.84
C ASP A 51 -1.49 2.87 0.26
N LYS A 52 -1.66 2.38 1.48
CA LYS A 52 -0.85 2.80 2.62
C LYS A 52 0.50 2.08 2.70
N SER A 53 0.58 0.91 2.08
CA SER A 53 1.68 -0.04 2.21
C SER A 53 2.35 -0.24 0.84
N PRO A 54 3.26 0.66 0.43
CA PRO A 54 3.96 0.48 -0.83
C PRO A 54 4.83 -0.78 -0.77
N PHE A 55 5.01 -1.44 -1.91
CA PHE A 55 5.96 -2.52 -2.06
C PHE A 55 7.38 -2.02 -1.79
N ILE A 56 8.20 -2.85 -1.14
CA ILE A 56 9.60 -2.53 -0.88
C ILE A 56 10.47 -3.59 -1.54
N PHE A 57 11.27 -3.17 -2.50
CA PHE A 57 12.30 -3.97 -3.14
C PHE A 57 13.68 -3.51 -2.70
N PHE A 58 14.65 -4.41 -2.72
CA PHE A 58 16.03 -4.09 -2.40
C PHE A 58 17.03 -4.83 -3.29
N ARG A 59 18.24 -4.27 -3.32
CA ARG A 59 19.42 -4.89 -3.91
C ARG A 59 20.63 -4.67 -3.01
N SER A 60 21.47 -5.69 -2.86
CA SER A 60 22.77 -5.55 -2.19
C SER A 60 23.77 -4.88 -3.12
N LEU A 61 24.43 -3.81 -2.66
CA LEU A 61 25.44 -3.08 -3.43
C LEU A 61 26.84 -3.67 -3.27
N SER A 62 27.08 -4.39 -2.18
CA SER A 62 28.33 -5.08 -1.92
C SER A 62 28.08 -6.43 -1.27
N PRO A 63 28.83 -7.48 -1.64
CA PRO A 63 28.81 -8.76 -0.94
C PRO A 63 29.59 -8.70 0.39
N THR A 64 30.47 -7.73 0.57
CA THR A 64 31.33 -7.60 1.76
C THR A 64 30.82 -6.60 2.79
N GLN A 65 29.89 -5.72 2.42
CA GLN A 65 29.25 -4.77 3.31
C GLN A 65 27.76 -5.11 3.42
N ALA A 66 27.38 -5.84 4.48
CA ALA A 66 26.01 -6.32 4.67
C ALA A 66 24.96 -5.19 4.66
N ASP A 67 25.36 -3.99 5.09
CA ASP A 67 24.49 -2.82 5.21
C ASP A 67 24.42 -1.98 3.93
N ALA A 68 25.26 -2.25 2.92
CA ALA A 68 25.27 -1.52 1.66
C ALA A 68 24.12 -2.01 0.77
N LYS A 69 22.99 -1.31 0.82
CA LYS A 69 21.76 -1.67 0.12
C LYS A 69 21.20 -0.48 -0.65
N GLU A 70 20.48 -0.80 -1.70
CA GLU A 70 19.64 0.13 -2.45
C GLU A 70 18.20 -0.35 -2.32
N TYR A 71 17.30 0.57 -2.01
CA TYR A 71 15.89 0.29 -1.78
C TYR A 71 15.03 1.01 -2.80
N VAL A 72 13.96 0.36 -3.21
CA VAL A 72 12.96 0.89 -4.13
C VAL A 72 11.58 0.66 -3.54
N TYR A 73 10.86 1.73 -3.30
CA TYR A 73 9.49 1.74 -2.82
C TYR A 73 8.59 1.93 -4.02
N VAL A 74 7.53 1.13 -4.15
CA VAL A 74 6.60 1.17 -5.29
C VAL A 74 5.16 1.15 -4.76
N GLY A 75 4.37 2.17 -5.07
CA GLY A 75 2.99 2.27 -4.59
C GLY A 75 2.01 2.71 -5.70
N PRO A 76 0.82 2.11 -5.81
CA PRO A 76 -0.22 2.52 -6.74
C PRO A 76 -0.85 3.85 -6.36
N LEU A 77 -1.13 4.66 -7.38
CA LEU A 77 -1.87 5.91 -7.29
C LEU A 77 -3.03 5.88 -8.29
N GLU A 78 -4.20 6.34 -7.87
CA GLU A 78 -5.28 6.78 -8.75
C GLU A 78 -5.43 8.29 -8.58
N VAL A 79 -5.42 9.01 -9.69
CA VAL A 79 -5.66 10.45 -9.74
C VAL A 79 -6.96 10.67 -10.48
N ASN A 80 -7.93 11.24 -9.78
CA ASN A 80 -9.20 11.66 -10.33
C ASN A 80 -9.24 13.18 -10.45
N ARG A 81 -9.39 13.67 -11.68
CA ARG A 81 -9.69 15.07 -11.95
C ARG A 81 -11.06 15.18 -12.62
N SER A 82 -12.09 15.48 -11.83
CA SER A 82 -13.46 15.69 -12.33
C SER A 82 -14.01 14.53 -13.18
N GLY A 83 -13.69 13.28 -12.79
CA GLY A 83 -14.10 12.07 -13.50
C GLY A 83 -13.11 11.59 -14.57
N ASP A 84 -12.02 12.31 -14.83
CA ASP A 84 -10.87 11.78 -15.59
C ASP A 84 -9.94 11.04 -14.64
N TYR A 85 -9.95 9.70 -14.72
CA TYR A 85 -9.17 8.80 -13.88
C TYR A 85 -7.88 8.40 -14.58
N ARG A 86 -6.75 8.53 -13.88
CA ARG A 86 -5.43 8.09 -14.32
C ARG A 86 -4.73 7.30 -13.23
N TYR A 87 -3.98 6.28 -13.62
CA TYR A 87 -3.29 5.40 -12.68
C TYR A 87 -1.78 5.50 -12.86
N TYR A 88 -1.08 5.56 -11.73
CA TYR A 88 0.37 5.62 -11.70
C TYR A 88 0.95 4.62 -10.71
N LEU A 89 2.20 4.23 -10.93
CA LEU A 89 3.06 3.73 -9.86
C LEU A 89 3.98 4.87 -9.43
N TRP A 90 3.88 5.27 -8.17
CA TRP A 90 4.90 6.07 -7.50
C TRP A 90 6.08 5.17 -7.16
N VAL A 91 7.28 5.63 -7.50
CA VAL A 91 8.52 4.90 -7.23
C VAL A 91 9.50 5.82 -6.53
N ALA A 92 9.90 5.48 -5.30
CA ALA A 92 10.92 6.20 -4.55
C ALA A 92 12.14 5.34 -4.29
N THR A 93 13.32 5.90 -4.56
CA THR A 93 14.59 5.16 -4.51
C THR A 93 15.61 5.85 -3.65
N TRP A 94 16.35 5.06 -2.88
CA TRP A 94 17.43 5.56 -2.04
C TRP A 94 18.41 4.43 -1.71
N SER A 95 19.53 4.77 -1.08
CA SER A 95 20.54 3.79 -0.69
C SER A 95 21.14 4.15 0.65
N THR A 96 21.69 3.16 1.35
CA THR A 96 22.47 3.39 2.58
C THR A 96 23.86 3.95 2.29
N MET A 97 24.34 3.89 1.04
CA MET A 97 25.62 4.45 0.62
C MET A 97 25.51 5.94 0.24
N ASP A 98 26.62 6.65 0.41
CA ASP A 98 26.75 8.12 0.36
C ASP A 98 25.99 8.83 -0.80
N ASN A 99 25.45 10.00 -0.45
CA ASN A 99 24.52 10.83 -1.24
C ASN A 99 25.13 11.33 -2.57
N ALA A 100 26.45 11.45 -2.66
CA ALA A 100 27.13 11.88 -3.90
C ALA A 100 26.84 10.97 -5.10
N GLN A 101 26.50 9.70 -4.88
CA GLN A 101 26.07 8.79 -5.94
C GLN A 101 24.58 8.95 -6.32
N ALA A 102 23.74 9.60 -5.51
CA ALA A 102 22.30 9.74 -5.80
C ALA A 102 22.03 10.53 -7.09
N VAL A 103 22.84 11.56 -7.38
CA VAL A 103 22.67 12.42 -8.56
C VAL A 103 22.95 11.70 -9.88
N ARG A 104 23.95 10.80 -9.92
CA ARG A 104 24.28 10.00 -11.11
C ARG A 104 23.26 8.92 -11.45
N ARG A 105 22.31 8.66 -10.55
CA ARG A 105 21.35 7.55 -10.69
C ARG A 105 20.09 7.93 -11.44
N ARG A 106 19.81 9.23 -11.62
CA ARG A 106 18.55 9.76 -12.17
C ARG A 106 18.22 9.20 -13.56
N ASP A 107 19.24 9.02 -14.41
CA ASP A 107 19.06 8.54 -15.79
C ASP A 107 18.70 7.05 -15.86
N ARG A 108 18.88 6.29 -14.76
CA ARG A 108 18.60 4.85 -14.72
C ARG A 108 17.12 4.51 -14.53
N PHE A 109 16.30 5.50 -14.20
CA PHE A 109 14.88 5.33 -13.90
C PHE A 109 13.96 5.58 -15.10
N GLU A 110 14.51 5.86 -16.28
CA GLU A 110 13.71 6.11 -17.47
C GLU A 110 12.90 4.88 -17.92
N SER A 111 13.38 3.67 -17.59
CA SER A 111 12.73 2.42 -17.97
C SER A 111 12.92 1.33 -16.90
N ILE A 112 11.83 0.99 -16.22
CA ILE A 112 11.78 -0.11 -15.25
C ILE A 112 10.75 -1.15 -15.70
N GLU A 113 10.93 -2.38 -15.23
CA GLU A 113 10.01 -3.49 -15.44
C GLU A 113 9.64 -4.08 -14.09
N VAL A 114 8.35 -4.29 -13.87
CA VAL A 114 7.89 -5.20 -12.81
C VAL A 114 7.82 -6.59 -13.42
N VAL A 115 8.56 -7.55 -12.87
CA VAL A 115 8.50 -8.93 -13.32
C VAL A 115 7.56 -9.68 -12.39
N ALA A 116 6.39 -10.05 -12.91
CA ALA A 116 5.33 -10.75 -12.18
C ALA A 116 5.24 -12.19 -12.68
N ASP A 117 5.48 -13.16 -11.79
CA ASP A 117 5.52 -14.60 -12.11
C ASP A 117 6.41 -14.93 -13.33
N GLY A 118 7.54 -14.21 -13.45
CA GLY A 118 8.49 -14.35 -14.55
C GLY A 118 8.13 -13.61 -15.84
N ALA A 119 6.94 -13.00 -15.92
CA ALA A 119 6.52 -12.18 -17.06
C ALA A 119 6.91 -10.70 -16.84
N PRO A 120 7.72 -10.08 -17.73
CA PRO A 120 8.08 -8.68 -17.60
C PRO A 120 6.90 -7.77 -17.98
N LEU A 121 6.62 -6.80 -17.11
CA LEU A 121 5.67 -5.73 -17.32
C LEU A 121 6.42 -4.41 -17.43
N ALA A 122 6.63 -3.96 -18.67
CA ALA A 122 7.29 -2.69 -18.96
C ALA A 122 6.47 -1.50 -18.45
N LEU A 123 7.11 -0.64 -17.68
CA LEU A 123 6.53 0.58 -17.14
C LEU A 123 7.09 1.79 -17.88
N LYS A 124 6.19 2.65 -18.35
CA LYS A 124 6.55 3.87 -19.05
C LYS A 124 6.67 5.02 -18.04
N THR A 125 7.83 5.65 -17.97
CA THR A 125 7.99 6.83 -17.12
C THR A 125 7.11 7.98 -17.62
N SER A 126 6.37 8.59 -16.70
CA SER A 126 5.56 9.79 -16.93
C SER A 126 6.33 11.04 -16.56
N GLY A 127 7.20 10.96 -15.54
CA GLY A 127 7.96 12.09 -15.02
C GLY A 127 8.42 11.90 -13.57
N ALA A 128 9.13 12.89 -13.04
CA ALA A 128 9.78 12.85 -11.73
C ALA A 128 9.30 13.95 -10.76
N SER A 129 8.16 14.58 -11.05
CA SER A 129 7.62 15.71 -10.27
C SER A 129 6.16 15.49 -9.90
N LEU A 130 5.70 16.16 -8.84
CA LEU A 130 4.28 16.14 -8.43
C LEU A 130 3.34 16.68 -9.53
N GLU A 131 3.83 17.61 -10.35
CA GLU A 131 3.09 18.14 -11.50
C GLU A 131 2.73 17.03 -12.51
N THR A 132 3.54 15.97 -12.59
CA THR A 132 3.31 14.80 -13.46
C THR A 132 1.96 14.14 -13.17
N ILE A 133 1.61 14.03 -11.89
CA ILE A 133 0.34 13.47 -11.41
C ILE A 133 -0.68 14.57 -11.09
N GLY A 134 -0.38 15.83 -11.43
CA GLY A 134 -1.25 16.97 -11.15
C GLY A 134 -1.43 17.29 -9.66
N ALA A 135 -0.53 16.82 -8.79
CA ALA A 135 -0.52 17.10 -7.36
C ALA A 135 0.37 18.32 -7.05
N SER A 136 0.09 18.98 -5.93
CA SER A 136 0.89 20.08 -5.38
C SER A 136 1.60 19.74 -4.08
N GLU A 137 1.24 18.62 -3.45
CA GLU A 137 1.85 18.09 -2.24
C GLU A 137 2.27 16.62 -2.43
N PRO A 138 3.29 16.13 -1.71
CA PRO A 138 3.65 14.71 -1.70
C PRO A 138 2.46 13.81 -1.34
N VAL A 139 2.36 12.68 -2.04
CA VAL A 139 1.32 11.66 -1.79
C VAL A 139 1.81 10.64 -0.77
N TYR A 140 2.92 9.97 -1.07
CA TYR A 140 3.59 9.08 -0.13
C TYR A 140 4.59 9.82 0.75
N PRO A 141 4.76 9.41 2.02
CA PRO A 141 5.88 9.89 2.83
C PRO A 141 7.20 9.35 2.26
N LYS A 142 8.18 10.22 2.06
CA LYS A 142 9.51 9.78 1.61
C LYS A 142 10.20 8.99 2.72
N PRO A 143 10.81 7.83 2.42
CA PRO A 143 11.55 7.06 3.42
C PRO A 143 12.78 7.82 3.94
N VAL A 144 13.41 8.62 3.09
CA VAL A 144 14.49 9.57 3.44
C VAL A 144 14.33 10.86 2.63
N GLY A 145 14.76 11.99 3.19
CA GLY A 145 14.58 13.31 2.56
C GLY A 145 15.27 13.50 1.19
N TRP A 146 16.19 12.62 0.83
CA TRP A 146 16.97 12.64 -0.41
C TRP A 146 16.61 11.48 -1.37
N ALA A 147 15.51 10.78 -1.11
CA ALA A 147 15.00 9.79 -2.04
C ALA A 147 14.62 10.45 -3.38
N THR A 148 14.96 9.77 -4.48
CA THR A 148 14.56 10.19 -5.83
C THR A 148 13.22 9.55 -6.18
N GLU A 149 12.30 10.35 -6.71
CA GLU A 149 10.94 9.91 -7.03
C GLU A 149 10.69 9.94 -8.54
N ASN A 150 9.95 8.95 -9.02
CA ASN A 150 9.44 8.88 -10.38
C ASN A 150 8.00 8.36 -10.36
N TYR A 151 7.26 8.69 -11.42
CA TYR A 151 5.90 8.25 -11.65
C TYR A 151 5.85 7.52 -12.99
N TYR A 152 5.20 6.37 -13.01
CA TYR A 152 5.05 5.56 -14.20
C TYR A 152 3.58 5.35 -14.51
N ASP A 153 3.19 5.57 -15.77
CA ASP A 153 1.83 5.32 -16.23
C ASP A 153 1.55 3.82 -16.15
N VAL A 154 0.40 3.47 -15.56
CA VAL A 154 -0.09 2.09 -15.53
C VAL A 154 -1.58 2.06 -15.87
N THR A 155 -2.04 0.88 -16.27
CA THR A 155 -3.46 0.57 -16.42
C THR A 155 -3.96 -0.26 -15.25
N LEU A 156 -5.27 -0.27 -14.99
CA LEU A 156 -5.86 -1.20 -14.02
C LEU A 156 -5.55 -2.66 -14.34
N ALA A 157 -5.48 -3.03 -15.64
CA ALA A 157 -5.10 -4.38 -16.05
C ALA A 157 -3.66 -4.72 -15.63
N GLN A 158 -2.74 -3.78 -15.77
CA GLN A 158 -1.36 -3.94 -15.30
C GLN A 158 -1.28 -4.09 -13.78
N LEU A 159 -2.01 -3.24 -13.04
CA LEU A 159 -2.08 -3.35 -11.58
C LEU A 159 -2.70 -4.69 -11.12
N ARG A 160 -3.70 -5.20 -11.85
CA ARG A 160 -4.31 -6.51 -11.57
C ARG A 160 -3.32 -7.65 -11.76
N VAL A 161 -2.52 -7.64 -12.83
CA VAL A 161 -1.45 -8.62 -13.02
C VAL A 161 -0.48 -8.63 -11.83
N ILE A 162 -0.12 -7.46 -11.30
CA ILE A 162 0.74 -7.36 -10.12
C ILE A 162 0.03 -7.95 -8.89
N ALA A 163 -1.24 -7.62 -8.66
CA ALA A 163 -2.01 -8.05 -7.48
C ALA A 163 -2.32 -9.57 -7.43
N GLU A 164 -2.36 -10.20 -8.61
CA GLU A 164 -2.62 -11.63 -8.79
C GLU A 164 -1.33 -12.46 -8.78
N SER A 165 -0.16 -11.82 -8.84
CA SER A 165 1.11 -12.53 -8.90
C SER A 165 1.51 -13.16 -7.58
N THR A 166 2.28 -14.24 -7.67
CA THR A 166 2.88 -14.92 -6.50
C THR A 166 4.32 -14.46 -6.29
N GLU A 167 5.05 -14.22 -7.37
CA GLU A 167 6.43 -13.75 -7.35
C GLU A 167 6.54 -12.38 -8.01
N LEU A 168 7.18 -11.44 -7.31
CA LEU A 168 7.48 -10.11 -7.83
C LEU A 168 8.97 -9.84 -7.79
N GLN A 169 9.47 -9.21 -8.84
CA GLN A 169 10.79 -8.58 -8.87
C GLN A 169 10.68 -7.24 -9.58
N LEU A 170 11.65 -6.37 -9.33
CA LEU A 170 11.79 -5.11 -10.05
C LEU A 170 13.10 -5.11 -10.81
N GLN A 171 13.05 -4.78 -12.10
CA GLN A 171 14.23 -4.70 -12.96
C GLN A 171 14.40 -3.31 -13.54
N PHE A 172 15.64 -2.85 -13.54
CA PHE A 172 16.03 -1.59 -14.16
C PHE A 172 16.62 -1.92 -15.51
N THR A 173 15.82 -1.77 -16.56
CA THR A 173 16.19 -2.25 -17.90
C THR A 173 17.44 -1.56 -18.46
N ALA A 174 17.67 -0.29 -18.13
CA ALA A 174 18.85 0.45 -18.55
C ALA A 174 20.17 -0.13 -18.00
N THR A 175 20.13 -0.78 -16.84
CA THR A 175 21.32 -1.33 -16.17
C THR A 175 21.33 -2.84 -16.01
N GLY A 176 20.19 -3.51 -16.25
CA GLY A 176 19.99 -4.94 -15.98
C GLY A 176 19.96 -5.28 -14.48
N GLU A 177 19.85 -4.27 -13.61
CA GLU A 177 19.88 -4.47 -12.16
C GLU A 177 18.54 -5.02 -11.68
N THR A 178 18.58 -6.12 -10.91
CA THR A 178 17.39 -6.75 -10.32
C THR A 178 17.29 -6.43 -8.83
N TYR A 179 16.07 -6.15 -8.39
CA TYR A 179 15.70 -5.90 -7.02
C TYR A 179 14.66 -6.94 -6.59
N LEU A 180 14.86 -7.50 -5.40
CA LEU A 180 14.02 -8.54 -4.83
C LEU A 180 13.12 -7.95 -3.74
N PRO A 181 11.95 -8.55 -3.46
CA PRO A 181 11.11 -8.16 -2.34
C PRO A 181 11.90 -8.17 -1.02
N TRP A 182 11.69 -7.15 -0.18
CA TRP A 182 12.35 -7.04 1.12
C TRP A 182 11.87 -8.09 2.12
N ASP A 183 10.58 -8.41 2.05
CA ASP A 183 9.87 -9.39 2.87
C ASP A 183 8.81 -10.11 2.00
N ASP A 184 7.80 -10.73 2.62
CA ASP A 184 6.70 -11.42 1.94
C ASP A 184 5.70 -10.50 1.22
N GLN A 185 5.76 -9.19 1.44
CA GLN A 185 4.89 -8.18 0.84
C GLN A 185 3.39 -8.40 1.08
N GLU A 186 2.97 -9.16 2.11
CA GLU A 186 1.56 -9.48 2.34
C GLU A 186 0.70 -8.22 2.51
N SER A 187 1.17 -7.28 3.34
CA SER A 187 0.48 -6.00 3.55
C SER A 187 0.41 -5.12 2.30
N SER A 188 1.42 -5.19 1.43
CA SER A 188 1.46 -4.43 0.17
C SER A 188 0.49 -5.03 -0.85
N MET A 189 0.42 -6.36 -0.92
CA MET A 189 -0.55 -7.06 -1.76
C MET A 189 -1.99 -6.81 -1.31
N ASP A 190 -2.27 -6.84 -0.01
CA ASP A 190 -3.60 -6.53 0.51
C ASP A 190 -3.98 -5.07 0.25
N GLY A 191 -3.02 -4.15 0.39
CA GLY A 191 -3.18 -2.75 0.00
C GLY A 191 -3.54 -2.57 -1.47
N LEU A 192 -2.80 -3.23 -2.38
CA LEU A 192 -3.05 -3.18 -3.81
C LEU A 192 -4.39 -3.81 -4.20
N ARG A 193 -4.80 -4.92 -3.56
CA ARG A 193 -6.10 -5.55 -3.81
C ARG A 193 -7.26 -4.67 -3.37
N GLU A 194 -7.17 -4.05 -2.19
CA GLU A 194 -8.17 -3.08 -1.74
C GLU A 194 -8.20 -1.85 -2.65
N PHE A 195 -7.03 -1.39 -3.11
CA PHE A 195 -6.92 -0.28 -4.06
C PHE A 195 -7.66 -0.59 -5.37
N LEU A 196 -7.43 -1.78 -5.94
CA LEU A 196 -8.12 -2.23 -7.15
C LEU A 196 -9.62 -2.36 -6.93
N PHE A 197 -10.04 -2.96 -5.81
CA PHE A 197 -11.45 -3.10 -5.46
C PHE A 197 -12.17 -1.75 -5.44
N ARG A 198 -11.54 -0.69 -4.89
CA ARG A 198 -12.12 0.66 -4.86
C ARG A 198 -12.10 1.38 -6.20
N SER A 199 -11.20 1.01 -7.11
CA SER A 199 -11.03 1.67 -8.41
C SER A 199 -11.99 1.16 -9.49
N GLU A 200 -12.73 0.08 -9.21
CA GLU A 200 -13.65 -0.58 -10.16
C GLU A 200 -15.12 -0.13 -10.02
N PHE A 201 -15.43 0.71 -9.04
CA PHE A 201 -16.80 1.20 -8.73
C PHE A 201 -16.85 2.73 -8.63
#